data_AF-A0A081UJS5-F1
#
_entry.id   AF-A0A081UJS5-F1
#
_cell.length_a   1.000
_cell.length_b   1.000
_cell.length_c   1.000
_cell.angle_alpha   90.00
_cell.angle_beta   90.00
_cell.angle_gamma   90.00
#
_symmetry.space_group_name_H-M   'P 1'
#
loop_
_entity.id
_entity.type
_entity.pdbx_description
1 polymer ?
#
loop_
_entity_poly.entity_id
_entity_poly.type
_entity_poly.pdbx_seq_one_letter_code
_entity_poly.pdbx_strand_id
1 'polypeptide(L)'
;MITKMKKLTFLVYHKEYEAFLNSLRELGVVHIVEKQQGAAENAELQDNIRLSARLAAALKLLQNQKHGKDAVIATHGGSAERGLQVLDEIDALQTEHSKLLQQQQICGKEKDALEAWGDFEPGGIQRLKDAGYVVGFYTCPEGNYKEEWEAEYNAMVICRISSKVFFVTVTKDGEEVDLDVEQAKLPSQSLAQLEMQYTNTGIALEENEKKLVALSETDIPSLKEALKQVQTEIEFSKVVLSTEQTAGDKLMLLEGWAPAASKVEIEAYLNDAHVYYEITDPTPEDNVPIELNNKGFFAWFEPICKLYMLPKYNELDLTPFFAPFFMIFFGLCLGDSGYGLFLFVGATAYRLLAKKLSPSAKSIISLIQILATSTFFCGLLTGTFFGANIYDLPWPFIQRLKSAVFMDNNDMFQLSLILGAVQILFGMVLKAVNQTIQFGFKYAIATIGWIILLLSLAFSALLPKVMPMGSTVHLIIMGIAGIMIFLFNSPGKNIFLNIGLGLWDSYNMATGLLGDVLSYVRLFALGLSGGILAGVFNSLAVGMSPDNVIAGPIVMVLIFVIGHAINIFMNVLGAMVHPMRLTFVEFFKNSGYEGGGKEYKPFRK
;
A
#
# COMPACT_ATOMS: atom_id res chain seq x y z
N MET A 1 9.53 -15.66 16.82
CA MET A 1 10.72 -16.55 16.72
C MET A 1 10.65 -17.22 15.36
N ILE A 2 11.78 -17.33 14.66
CA ILE A 2 11.81 -17.96 13.33
C ILE A 2 11.67 -19.48 13.48
N THR A 3 10.78 -20.08 12.69
CA THR A 3 10.63 -21.53 12.62
C THR A 3 11.90 -22.16 12.04
N LYS A 4 12.42 -23.21 12.70
CA LYS A 4 13.58 -23.95 12.15
C LYS A 4 13.18 -24.63 10.84
N MET A 5 13.94 -24.39 9.79
CA MET A 5 13.75 -24.99 8.47
C MET A 5 14.74 -26.13 8.24
N LYS A 6 14.34 -27.08 7.39
CA LYS A 6 15.18 -28.15 6.86
C LYS A 6 15.29 -28.02 5.35
N LYS A 7 16.49 -28.27 4.82
CA LYS A 7 16.72 -28.36 3.37
C LYS A 7 16.29 -29.75 2.91
N LEU A 8 15.46 -29.79 1.89
CA LEU A 8 14.96 -31.00 1.25
C LEU A 8 15.49 -31.03 -0.18
N THR A 9 16.20 -32.10 -0.51
CA THR A 9 16.64 -32.36 -1.87
C THR A 9 15.92 -33.61 -2.36
N PHE A 10 15.19 -33.49 -3.46
CA PHE A 10 14.46 -34.59 -4.09
C PHE A 10 15.14 -34.98 -5.39
N LEU A 11 15.27 -36.27 -5.62
CA LEU A 11 15.75 -36.83 -6.89
C LEU A 11 14.64 -37.71 -7.48
N VAL A 12 14.03 -37.21 -8.54
CA VAL A 12 12.84 -37.83 -9.15
C VAL A 12 13.10 -38.17 -10.61
N TYR A 13 12.56 -39.29 -11.07
CA TYR A 13 12.62 -39.66 -12.47
C TYR A 13 11.68 -38.79 -13.31
N HIS A 14 12.14 -38.31 -14.47
CA HIS A 14 11.42 -37.31 -15.27
C HIS A 14 9.96 -37.68 -15.62
N LYS A 15 9.64 -38.98 -15.80
CA LYS A 15 8.27 -39.43 -16.12
C LYS A 15 7.29 -39.32 -14.95
N GLU A 16 7.79 -39.35 -13.72
CA GLU A 16 6.99 -39.31 -12.50
C GLU A 16 6.97 -37.90 -11.88
N TYR A 17 7.70 -36.96 -12.50
CA TYR A 17 7.94 -35.64 -11.94
C TYR A 17 6.69 -34.79 -11.79
N GLU A 18 5.79 -34.79 -12.79
CA GLU A 18 4.54 -34.03 -12.71
C GLU A 18 3.58 -34.60 -11.66
N ALA A 19 3.48 -35.92 -11.56
CA ALA A 19 2.68 -36.59 -10.55
C ALA A 19 3.22 -36.28 -9.13
N PHE A 20 4.55 -36.28 -8.97
CA PHE A 20 5.23 -35.90 -7.74
C PHE A 20 5.04 -34.44 -7.36
N LEU A 21 5.08 -33.51 -8.32
CA LEU A 21 4.85 -32.08 -8.03
C LEU A 21 3.40 -31.79 -7.61
N ASN A 22 2.42 -32.43 -8.25
CA ASN A 22 1.02 -32.30 -7.87
C ASN A 22 0.75 -32.86 -6.46
N SER A 23 1.38 -33.99 -6.17
CA SER A 23 1.45 -34.62 -4.86
C SER A 23 2.05 -33.70 -3.78
N LEU A 24 3.20 -33.09 -4.07
CA LEU A 24 3.86 -32.13 -3.18
C LEU A 24 2.98 -30.88 -2.93
N ARG A 25 2.24 -30.45 -3.95
CA ARG A 25 1.33 -29.31 -3.89
C ARG A 25 0.11 -29.56 -3.02
N GLU A 26 -0.41 -30.79 -3.01
CA GLU A 26 -1.51 -31.18 -2.11
C GLU A 26 -1.05 -31.20 -0.66
N LEU A 27 0.18 -31.66 -0.42
CA LEU A 27 0.77 -31.66 0.91
C LEU A 27 1.06 -30.22 1.38
N GLY A 28 1.54 -29.36 0.49
CA GLY A 28 1.53 -27.93 0.74
C GLY A 28 2.52 -27.45 1.79
N VAL A 29 3.60 -28.17 2.08
CA VAL A 29 4.55 -27.78 3.15
C VAL A 29 5.94 -27.46 2.65
N VAL A 30 6.17 -27.50 1.34
CA VAL A 30 7.50 -27.30 0.77
C VAL A 30 7.53 -25.98 0.02
N HIS A 31 8.47 -25.11 0.40
CA HIS A 31 8.83 -23.92 -0.36
C HIS A 31 9.95 -24.28 -1.33
N ILE A 32 9.71 -24.13 -2.62
CA ILE A 32 10.65 -24.57 -3.65
C ILE A 32 11.67 -23.47 -3.95
N VAL A 33 12.95 -23.85 -4.10
CA VAL A 33 14.02 -22.90 -4.44
C VAL A 33 13.93 -22.57 -5.93
N GLU A 34 13.51 -21.34 -6.24
CA GLU A 34 13.51 -20.83 -7.61
C GLU A 34 14.95 -20.57 -8.10
N LYS A 35 15.46 -21.38 -9.03
CA LYS A 35 16.64 -21.10 -9.84
C LYS A 35 16.22 -20.34 -11.10
N GLN A 36 16.90 -19.25 -11.46
CA GLN A 36 16.52 -18.33 -12.56
C GLN A 36 16.68 -18.91 -13.98
N GLN A 37 16.98 -20.19 -14.13
CA GLN A 37 17.25 -20.79 -15.44
C GLN A 37 15.92 -21.02 -16.20
N GLY A 38 15.88 -20.65 -17.49
CA GLY A 38 14.80 -21.01 -18.42
C GLY A 38 13.48 -20.23 -18.34
N ALA A 39 13.25 -19.40 -17.31
CA ALA A 39 11.98 -18.66 -17.16
C ALA A 39 11.69 -17.63 -18.28
N ALA A 40 12.73 -17.10 -18.94
CA ALA A 40 12.58 -16.13 -20.02
C ALA A 40 12.26 -16.77 -21.39
N GLU A 41 12.55 -18.06 -21.57
CA GLU A 41 12.48 -18.75 -22.87
C GLU A 41 11.20 -19.58 -23.03
N ASN A 42 10.42 -19.77 -21.96
CA ASN A 42 9.18 -20.54 -22.02
C ASN A 42 7.99 -19.68 -22.48
N ALA A 43 7.49 -19.94 -23.69
CA ALA A 43 6.36 -19.23 -24.30
C ALA A 43 5.04 -19.43 -23.52
N GLU A 44 4.76 -20.65 -23.04
CA GLU A 44 3.53 -20.95 -22.29
C GLU A 44 3.47 -20.18 -20.96
N LEU A 45 4.62 -20.08 -20.27
CA LEU A 45 4.72 -19.29 -19.03
C LEU A 45 4.48 -17.79 -19.29
N GLN A 46 5.00 -17.26 -20.40
CA GLN A 46 4.76 -15.87 -20.80
C GLN A 46 3.28 -15.63 -21.15
N ASP A 47 2.64 -16.57 -21.84
CA ASP A 47 1.23 -16.49 -22.19
C ASP A 47 0.34 -16.54 -20.94
N ASN A 48 0.64 -17.43 -19.98
CA ASN A 48 -0.07 -17.48 -18.70
C ASN A 48 0.13 -16.20 -17.88
N ILE A 49 1.33 -15.61 -17.86
CA ILE A 49 1.57 -14.32 -17.21
C ILE A 49 0.74 -13.20 -17.86
N ARG A 50 0.68 -13.15 -19.21
CA ARG A 50 -0.15 -12.19 -19.94
C ARG A 50 -1.64 -12.39 -19.64
N LEU A 51 -2.09 -13.64 -19.59
CA LEU A 51 -3.47 -13.99 -19.26
C LEU A 51 -3.83 -13.60 -17.82
N SER A 52 -2.94 -13.83 -16.85
CA SER A 52 -3.12 -13.37 -15.47
C SER A 52 -3.21 -11.84 -15.38
N ALA A 53 -2.40 -11.12 -16.16
CA ALA A 53 -2.47 -9.66 -16.22
C ALA A 53 -3.79 -9.16 -16.83
N ARG A 54 -4.28 -9.81 -17.90
CA ARG A 54 -5.58 -9.54 -18.51
C ARG A 54 -6.73 -9.78 -17.53
N LEU A 55 -6.76 -10.94 -16.86
CA LEU A 55 -7.76 -11.24 -15.83
C LEU A 55 -7.75 -10.23 -14.68
N ALA A 56 -6.57 -9.81 -14.22
CA ALA A 56 -6.44 -8.80 -13.16
C ALA A 56 -6.98 -7.43 -13.61
N ALA A 57 -6.73 -7.04 -14.86
CA ALA A 57 -7.24 -5.79 -15.43
C ALA A 57 -8.77 -5.81 -15.58
N ALA A 58 -9.34 -6.91 -16.09
CA ALA A 58 -10.78 -7.10 -16.21
C ALA A 58 -11.47 -7.07 -14.83
N LEU A 59 -10.90 -7.75 -13.84
CA LEU A 59 -11.41 -7.76 -12.47
C LEU A 59 -11.38 -6.35 -11.85
N LYS A 60 -10.30 -5.60 -12.04
CA LYS A 60 -10.20 -4.20 -11.57
C LYS A 60 -11.22 -3.29 -12.25
N LEU A 61 -11.50 -3.50 -13.53
CA LEU A 61 -12.53 -2.74 -14.25
C LEU A 61 -13.91 -3.01 -13.65
N LEU A 62 -14.30 -4.29 -13.52
CA LEU A 62 -15.61 -4.63 -12.95
C LEU A 62 -15.78 -4.13 -11.52
N GLN A 63 -14.72 -4.15 -10.70
CA GLN A 63 -14.76 -3.62 -9.33
C GLN A 63 -14.92 -2.10 -9.26
N ASN A 64 -14.50 -1.38 -10.30
CA ASN A 64 -14.63 0.07 -10.36
C ASN A 64 -15.96 0.54 -10.96
N GLN A 65 -16.80 -0.40 -11.43
CA GLN A 65 -18.13 -0.06 -11.95
C GLN A 65 -19.06 0.43 -10.84
N LYS A 66 -19.90 1.41 -11.17
CA LYS A 66 -20.88 1.96 -10.22
C LYS A 66 -22.09 1.04 -10.15
N HIS A 67 -22.28 0.40 -9.00
CA HIS A 67 -23.46 -0.43 -8.74
C HIS A 67 -24.65 0.40 -8.25
N GLY A 68 -25.86 -0.04 -8.58
CA GLY A 68 -27.09 0.46 -7.97
C GLY A 68 -27.15 0.12 -6.47
N LYS A 69 -27.89 0.93 -5.68
CA LYS A 69 -27.99 0.79 -4.22
C LYS A 69 -28.48 -0.59 -3.72
N ASP A 70 -29.12 -1.39 -4.59
CA ASP A 70 -29.74 -2.67 -4.26
C ASP A 70 -29.10 -3.88 -4.98
N ALA A 71 -27.94 -3.71 -5.62
CA ALA A 71 -27.28 -4.78 -6.38
C ALA A 71 -26.78 -5.93 -5.48
N VAL A 72 -27.22 -7.16 -5.77
CA VAL A 72 -26.76 -8.38 -5.09
C VAL A 72 -25.53 -8.91 -5.81
N ILE A 73 -24.35 -8.57 -5.29
CA ILE A 73 -23.09 -9.08 -5.84
C ILE A 73 -22.93 -10.55 -5.42
N ALA A 74 -22.84 -11.45 -6.41
CA ALA A 74 -22.54 -12.85 -6.17
C ALA A 74 -21.19 -12.96 -5.45
N THR A 75 -21.18 -13.67 -4.32
CA THR A 75 -19.98 -13.78 -3.47
C THR A 75 -19.30 -15.15 -3.57
N HIS A 76 -19.98 -16.16 -4.11
CA HIS A 76 -19.53 -17.54 -4.17
C HIS A 76 -20.14 -18.29 -5.37
N GLY A 77 -19.48 -19.34 -5.87
CA GLY A 77 -20.03 -20.25 -6.90
C GLY A 77 -19.52 -20.01 -8.32
N GLY A 78 -18.29 -19.54 -8.49
CA GLY A 78 -17.69 -19.37 -9.82
C GLY A 78 -17.23 -20.70 -10.42
N SER A 79 -16.79 -20.64 -11.67
CA SER A 79 -15.89 -21.65 -12.26
C SER A 79 -14.82 -20.96 -13.08
N ALA A 80 -13.64 -21.56 -13.17
CA ALA A 80 -12.54 -20.99 -13.95
C ALA A 80 -12.84 -20.96 -15.45
N GLU A 81 -13.53 -21.96 -15.98
CA GLU A 81 -13.97 -22.00 -17.40
C GLU A 81 -14.91 -20.84 -17.72
N ARG A 82 -15.89 -20.57 -16.84
CA ARG A 82 -16.77 -19.40 -16.98
C ARG A 82 -15.97 -18.10 -16.86
N GLY A 83 -14.99 -18.03 -15.97
CA GLY A 83 -14.13 -16.85 -15.82
C GLY A 83 -13.33 -16.50 -17.08
N LEU A 84 -12.86 -17.49 -17.84
CA LEU A 84 -12.20 -17.27 -19.14
C LEU A 84 -13.19 -16.79 -20.21
N GLN A 85 -14.39 -17.37 -20.28
CA GLN A 85 -15.43 -16.89 -21.20
C GLN A 85 -15.85 -15.45 -20.91
N VAL A 86 -16.00 -15.12 -19.62
CA VAL A 86 -16.34 -13.76 -19.16
C VAL A 86 -15.23 -12.77 -19.52
N LEU A 87 -13.96 -13.18 -19.47
CA LEU A 87 -12.85 -12.33 -19.93
C LEU A 87 -13.03 -11.96 -21.41
N ASP A 88 -13.31 -12.94 -22.27
CA ASP A 88 -13.53 -12.69 -23.70
C ASP A 88 -14.79 -11.85 -23.96
N GLU A 89 -15.86 -12.07 -23.19
CA GLU A 89 -17.07 -11.24 -23.24
C GLU A 89 -16.77 -9.78 -22.84
N ILE A 90 -15.96 -9.55 -21.79
CA ILE A 90 -15.56 -8.21 -21.36
C ILE A 90 -14.72 -7.52 -22.43
N ASP A 91 -13.75 -8.22 -23.02
CA ASP A 91 -12.88 -7.67 -24.06
C ASP A 91 -13.70 -7.32 -25.33
N ALA A 92 -14.68 -8.16 -25.68
CA ALA A 92 -15.61 -7.87 -26.76
C ALA A 92 -16.47 -6.63 -26.46
N LEU A 93 -17.03 -6.53 -25.25
CA LEU A 93 -17.84 -5.39 -24.82
C LEU A 93 -17.01 -4.09 -24.78
N GLN A 94 -15.76 -4.14 -24.31
CA GLN A 94 -14.86 -2.98 -24.33
C GLN A 94 -14.54 -2.50 -25.76
N THR A 95 -14.30 -3.44 -26.66
CA THR A 95 -14.01 -3.14 -28.06
C THR A 95 -15.24 -2.51 -28.73
N GLU A 96 -16.42 -3.07 -28.46
CA GLU A 96 -17.70 -2.53 -28.94
C GLU A 96 -17.99 -1.14 -28.35
N HIS A 97 -17.79 -0.95 -27.04
CA HIS A 97 -17.98 0.33 -26.37
C HIS A 97 -17.06 1.41 -26.98
N SER A 98 -15.79 1.08 -27.20
CA SER A 98 -14.81 1.99 -27.82
C SER A 98 -15.23 2.38 -29.25
N LYS A 99 -15.73 1.42 -30.02
CA LYS A 99 -16.23 1.65 -31.39
C LYS A 99 -17.47 2.54 -31.40
N LEU A 100 -18.43 2.26 -30.52
CA LEU A 100 -19.67 3.04 -30.40
C LEU A 100 -19.38 4.47 -29.93
N LEU A 101 -18.46 4.65 -28.98
CA LEU A 101 -18.07 5.97 -28.49
C LEU A 101 -17.39 6.80 -29.58
N GLN A 102 -16.51 6.18 -30.39
CA GLN A 102 -15.91 6.83 -31.55
C GLN A 102 -16.99 7.23 -32.58
N GLN A 103 -17.96 6.35 -32.85
CA GLN A 103 -19.06 6.63 -33.77
C GLN A 103 -19.96 7.78 -33.25
N GLN A 104 -20.29 7.78 -31.95
CA GLN A 104 -21.08 8.83 -31.32
C GLN A 104 -20.36 10.19 -31.39
N GLN A 105 -19.04 10.21 -31.18
CA GLN A 105 -18.26 11.44 -31.28
C GLN A 105 -18.21 11.98 -32.71
N ILE A 106 -18.12 11.11 -33.73
CA ILE A 106 -18.18 11.51 -35.14
C ILE A 106 -19.57 12.05 -35.47
N CYS A 107 -20.63 11.29 -35.17
CA CYS A 107 -22.01 11.72 -35.41
C CYS A 107 -22.36 13.01 -34.66
N GLY A 108 -21.84 13.21 -33.44
CA GLY A 108 -22.03 14.44 -32.68
C GLY A 108 -21.40 15.65 -33.36
N LYS A 109 -20.15 15.53 -33.83
CA LYS A 109 -19.49 16.60 -34.60
C LYS A 109 -20.21 16.92 -35.90
N GLU A 110 -20.69 15.91 -36.61
CA GLU A 110 -21.46 16.08 -37.85
C GLU A 110 -22.82 16.71 -37.59
N LYS A 111 -23.49 16.33 -36.49
CA LYS A 111 -24.74 16.95 -36.03
C LYS A 111 -24.54 18.43 -35.70
N ASP A 112 -23.55 18.76 -34.87
CA ASP A 112 -23.26 20.16 -34.48
C ASP A 112 -22.91 21.01 -35.71
N ALA A 113 -22.22 20.42 -36.69
CA ALA A 113 -21.90 21.09 -37.94
C ALA A 113 -23.15 21.36 -38.81
N LEU A 114 -24.16 20.48 -38.76
CA LEU A 114 -25.42 20.60 -39.52
C LEU A 114 -26.49 21.43 -38.79
N GLU A 115 -26.44 21.54 -37.46
CA GLU A 115 -27.41 22.27 -36.66
C GLU A 115 -27.52 23.75 -37.08
N ALA A 116 -26.40 24.36 -37.48
CA ALA A 116 -26.38 25.72 -38.01
C ALA A 116 -27.09 25.88 -39.37
N TRP A 117 -27.29 24.80 -40.12
CA TRP A 117 -27.89 24.83 -41.47
C TRP A 117 -29.35 24.37 -41.50
N GLY A 118 -29.83 23.75 -40.43
CA GLY A 118 -31.16 23.17 -40.33
C GLY A 118 -31.29 21.79 -40.99
N ASP A 119 -32.49 21.22 -40.95
CA ASP A 119 -32.78 19.93 -41.56
C ASP A 119 -33.14 20.09 -43.04
N PHE A 120 -32.33 19.50 -43.92
CA PHE A 120 -32.60 19.45 -45.35
C PHE A 120 -32.22 18.06 -45.91
N GLU A 121 -32.98 17.60 -46.91
CA GLU A 121 -32.66 16.35 -47.58
C GLU A 121 -31.53 16.55 -48.61
N PRO A 122 -30.43 15.79 -48.54
CA PRO A 122 -29.34 15.85 -49.52
C PRO A 122 -29.81 15.61 -50.97
N GLY A 123 -30.87 14.81 -51.14
CA GLY A 123 -31.50 14.57 -52.44
C GLY A 123 -32.15 15.83 -53.05
N GLY A 124 -32.55 16.81 -52.25
CA GLY A 124 -33.06 18.10 -52.73
C GLY A 124 -31.95 18.96 -53.37
N ILE A 125 -30.77 18.97 -52.77
CA ILE A 125 -29.59 19.68 -53.31
C ILE A 125 -29.12 19.01 -54.61
N GLN A 126 -29.17 17.69 -54.68
CA GLN A 126 -28.78 16.95 -55.87
C GLN A 126 -29.76 17.22 -57.04
N ARG A 127 -31.07 17.30 -56.78
CA ARG A 127 -32.07 17.70 -57.78
C ARG A 127 -31.88 19.14 -58.27
N LEU A 128 -31.46 20.06 -57.41
CA LEU A 128 -31.14 21.44 -57.80
C LEU A 128 -29.91 21.47 -58.72
N LYS A 129 -28.91 20.65 -58.43
CA LYS A 129 -27.74 20.46 -59.29
C LYS A 129 -28.12 19.88 -60.65
N ASP A 130 -28.98 18.86 -60.69
CA ASP A 130 -29.49 18.27 -61.92
C ASP A 130 -30.34 19.26 -62.76
N ALA A 131 -30.94 20.26 -62.09
CA ALA A 131 -31.67 21.36 -62.73
C ALA A 131 -30.77 22.54 -63.15
N GLY A 132 -29.44 22.45 -62.97
CA GLY A 132 -28.47 23.46 -63.38
C GLY A 132 -28.20 24.59 -62.37
N TYR A 133 -28.54 24.39 -61.09
CA TYR A 133 -28.27 25.33 -60.00
C TYR A 133 -27.28 24.73 -58.99
N VAL A 134 -26.24 25.48 -58.64
CA VAL A 134 -25.24 25.09 -57.64
C VAL A 134 -25.49 25.85 -56.35
N VAL A 135 -25.57 25.10 -55.25
CA VAL A 135 -25.79 25.64 -53.89
C VAL A 135 -24.46 25.60 -53.14
N GLY A 136 -23.92 26.76 -52.78
CA GLY A 136 -22.68 26.89 -52.02
C GLY A 136 -22.94 27.25 -50.55
N PHE A 137 -22.31 26.54 -49.62
CA PHE A 137 -22.46 26.75 -48.18
C PHE A 137 -21.21 27.46 -47.63
N TYR A 138 -21.38 28.67 -47.08
CA TYR A 138 -20.27 29.51 -46.64
C TYR A 138 -20.44 30.00 -45.20
N THR A 139 -19.34 30.02 -44.45
CA THR A 139 -19.31 30.56 -43.08
C THR A 139 -18.34 31.73 -43.01
N CYS A 140 -18.77 32.87 -42.47
CA CYS A 140 -17.88 34.01 -42.27
C CYS A 140 -18.08 34.65 -40.88
N PRO A 141 -17.05 35.30 -40.30
CA PRO A 141 -17.25 36.18 -39.15
C PRO A 141 -18.20 37.34 -39.50
N GLU A 142 -19.01 37.80 -38.54
CA GLU A 142 -20.02 38.84 -38.77
C GLU A 142 -19.43 40.16 -39.29
N GLY A 143 -18.20 40.51 -38.88
CA GLY A 143 -17.49 41.70 -39.38
C GLY A 143 -17.01 41.60 -40.83
N ASN A 144 -17.01 40.41 -41.44
CA ASN A 144 -16.51 40.17 -42.80
C ASN A 144 -17.64 39.93 -43.82
N TYR A 145 -18.91 39.91 -43.37
CA TYR A 145 -20.05 39.76 -44.27
C TYR A 145 -20.31 41.07 -45.03
N LYS A 146 -20.37 41.00 -46.36
CA LYS A 146 -20.69 42.16 -47.22
C LYS A 146 -22.11 42.04 -47.74
N GLU A 147 -22.93 43.08 -47.55
CA GLU A 147 -24.31 43.14 -48.07
C GLU A 147 -24.36 43.07 -49.62
N GLU A 148 -23.25 43.40 -50.30
CA GLU A 148 -23.08 43.30 -51.75
C GLU A 148 -23.30 41.87 -52.28
N TRP A 149 -23.02 40.84 -51.47
CA TRP A 149 -23.17 39.43 -51.85
C TRP A 149 -24.63 38.99 -52.01
N GLU A 150 -25.58 39.72 -51.41
CA GLU A 150 -27.01 39.44 -51.56
C GLU A 150 -27.51 39.79 -52.96
N ALA A 151 -26.94 40.82 -53.59
CA ALA A 151 -27.31 41.29 -54.92
C ALA A 151 -26.52 40.60 -56.05
N GLU A 152 -25.28 40.19 -55.79
CA GLU A 152 -24.37 39.66 -56.81
C GLU A 152 -24.42 38.12 -56.92
N TYR A 153 -24.59 37.41 -55.81
CA TYR A 153 -24.54 35.93 -55.75
C TYR A 153 -25.82 35.29 -55.20
N ASN A 154 -26.88 36.07 -55.02
CA ASN A 154 -28.13 35.66 -54.36
C ASN A 154 -27.86 35.03 -52.97
N ALA A 155 -26.94 35.62 -52.19
CA ALA A 155 -26.62 35.13 -50.85
C ALA A 155 -27.83 35.26 -49.91
N MET A 156 -28.18 34.18 -49.22
CA MET A 156 -29.25 34.15 -48.22
C MET A 156 -28.69 33.72 -46.87
N VAL A 157 -28.85 34.57 -45.85
CA VAL A 157 -28.42 34.29 -44.47
C VAL A 157 -29.39 33.28 -43.84
N ILE A 158 -28.85 32.16 -43.35
CA ILE A 158 -29.63 31.11 -42.68
C ILE A 158 -29.70 31.38 -41.18
N CYS A 159 -28.55 31.60 -40.53
CA CYS A 159 -28.51 31.89 -39.11
C CYS A 159 -27.25 32.67 -38.70
N ARG A 160 -27.31 33.28 -37.51
CA ARG A 160 -26.18 33.96 -36.85
C ARG A 160 -25.95 33.32 -35.49
N ILE A 161 -24.82 32.63 -35.31
CA ILE A 161 -24.48 31.92 -34.07
C ILE A 161 -23.06 32.32 -33.66
N SER A 162 -22.88 32.78 -32.41
CA SER A 162 -21.57 33.07 -31.80
C SER A 162 -20.64 33.95 -32.66
N SER A 163 -21.16 35.07 -33.19
CA SER A 163 -20.43 36.02 -34.06
C SER A 163 -19.97 35.48 -35.42
N LYS A 164 -20.53 34.35 -35.87
CA LYS A 164 -20.41 33.83 -37.24
C LYS A 164 -21.75 33.90 -37.96
N VAL A 165 -21.71 34.22 -39.25
CA VAL A 165 -22.84 34.26 -40.17
C VAL A 165 -22.75 33.05 -41.08
N PHE A 166 -23.83 32.27 -41.11
CA PHE A 166 -24.00 31.13 -42.00
C PHE A 166 -24.91 31.57 -43.15
N PHE A 167 -24.41 31.51 -44.38
CA PHE A 167 -25.17 31.92 -45.57
C PHE A 167 -24.97 30.94 -46.72
N VAL A 168 -25.94 30.90 -47.61
CA VAL A 168 -25.95 30.04 -48.80
C VAL A 168 -26.09 30.89 -50.04
N THR A 169 -25.34 30.57 -51.09
CA THR A 169 -25.50 31.18 -52.42
C THR A 169 -26.13 30.18 -53.38
N VAL A 170 -26.97 30.68 -54.29
CA VAL A 170 -27.62 29.86 -55.33
C VAL A 170 -27.31 30.49 -56.68
N THR A 171 -26.37 29.90 -57.41
CA THR A 171 -25.90 30.37 -58.72
C THR A 171 -26.18 29.34 -59.83
N LYS A 172 -26.09 29.78 -61.10
CA LYS A 172 -26.26 28.85 -62.23
C LYS A 172 -24.97 28.09 -62.50
N ASP A 173 -25.09 26.87 -62.99
CA ASP A 173 -23.96 25.98 -63.31
C ASP A 173 -23.00 26.67 -64.31
N GLY A 174 -21.78 26.99 -63.85
CA GLY A 174 -20.75 27.69 -64.62
C GLY A 174 -20.33 29.08 -64.11
N GLU A 175 -20.98 29.64 -63.08
CA GLU A 175 -20.51 30.87 -62.40
C GLU A 175 -19.53 30.49 -61.27
N GLU A 176 -18.25 30.85 -61.43
CA GLU A 176 -17.24 30.71 -60.37
C GLU A 176 -17.50 31.77 -59.29
N VAL A 177 -17.90 31.32 -58.11
CA VAL A 177 -18.10 32.14 -56.92
C VAL A 177 -16.78 32.21 -56.17
N ASP A 178 -15.95 33.22 -56.48
CA ASP A 178 -14.69 33.49 -55.78
C ASP A 178 -14.95 34.35 -54.54
N LEU A 179 -15.30 33.67 -53.44
CA LEU A 179 -15.46 34.29 -52.14
C LEU A 179 -14.28 33.86 -51.26
N ASP A 180 -13.55 34.83 -50.68
CA ASP A 180 -12.45 34.64 -49.69
C ASP A 180 -12.95 34.09 -48.33
N VAL A 181 -13.83 33.10 -48.34
CA VAL A 181 -14.46 32.49 -47.16
C VAL A 181 -14.46 30.97 -47.25
N GLU A 182 -14.38 30.32 -46.09
CA GLU A 182 -14.34 28.87 -46.00
C GLU A 182 -15.67 28.26 -46.46
N GLN A 183 -15.61 27.42 -47.49
CA GLN A 183 -16.72 26.59 -47.92
C GLN A 183 -16.92 25.44 -46.91
N ALA A 184 -18.08 25.37 -46.30
CA ALA A 184 -18.42 24.30 -45.37
C ALA A 184 -18.65 22.99 -46.15
N LYS A 185 -17.87 21.95 -45.85
CA LYS A 185 -18.12 20.60 -46.37
C LYS A 185 -19.26 19.97 -45.57
N LEU A 186 -20.42 19.85 -46.20
CA LEU A 186 -21.56 19.21 -45.57
C LEU A 186 -21.41 17.68 -45.54
N PRO A 187 -21.83 17.03 -44.45
CA PRO A 187 -22.03 15.58 -44.43
C PRO A 187 -23.04 15.14 -45.50
N SER A 188 -22.93 13.90 -45.95
CA SER A 188 -23.82 13.31 -46.96
C SER A 188 -25.20 12.89 -46.44
N GLN A 189 -25.44 13.03 -45.13
CA GLN A 189 -26.65 12.58 -44.44
C GLN A 189 -27.44 13.79 -43.90
N SER A 190 -28.76 13.64 -43.77
CA SER A 190 -29.59 14.71 -43.20
C SER A 190 -29.45 14.80 -41.68
N LEU A 191 -29.82 15.96 -41.11
CA LEU A 191 -29.77 16.19 -39.67
C LEU A 191 -30.65 15.19 -38.92
N ALA A 192 -31.86 14.91 -39.41
CA ALA A 192 -32.75 13.92 -38.83
C ALA A 192 -32.16 12.50 -38.80
N GLN A 193 -31.40 12.11 -39.84
CA GLN A 193 -30.73 10.80 -39.89
C GLN A 193 -29.56 10.71 -38.90
N LEU A 194 -28.77 11.77 -38.79
CA LEU A 194 -27.66 11.84 -37.82
C LEU A 194 -28.15 11.89 -36.38
N GLU A 195 -29.25 12.59 -36.12
CA GLU A 195 -29.87 12.62 -34.80
C GLU A 195 -30.39 11.23 -34.40
N MET A 196 -31.06 10.52 -35.32
CA MET A 196 -31.43 9.12 -35.08
C MET A 196 -30.22 8.21 -34.85
N GLN A 197 -29.14 8.35 -35.62
CA GLN A 197 -27.92 7.56 -35.41
C GLN A 197 -27.26 7.88 -34.06
N TYR A 198 -27.22 9.15 -33.68
CA TYR A 198 -26.66 9.58 -32.39
C TYR A 198 -27.47 8.99 -31.23
N THR A 199 -28.80 9.05 -31.29
CA THR A 199 -29.68 8.46 -30.27
C THR A 199 -29.56 6.93 -30.23
N ASN A 200 -29.56 6.26 -31.38
CA ASN A 200 -29.41 4.80 -31.44
C ASN A 200 -28.04 4.33 -30.90
N THR A 201 -26.98 5.07 -31.23
CA THR A 201 -25.63 4.79 -30.69
C THR A 201 -25.57 5.03 -29.19
N GLY A 202 -26.26 6.07 -28.69
CA GLY A 202 -26.41 6.33 -27.26
C GLY A 202 -27.15 5.21 -26.52
N ILE A 203 -28.24 4.70 -27.09
CA ILE A 203 -28.98 3.55 -26.54
C ILE A 203 -28.08 2.30 -26.52
N ALA A 204 -27.34 2.04 -27.61
CA ALA A 204 -26.42 0.91 -27.69
C ALA A 204 -25.27 1.01 -26.65
N LEU A 205 -24.76 2.21 -26.39
CA LEU A 205 -23.78 2.45 -25.33
C LEU A 205 -24.36 2.15 -23.94
N GLU A 206 -25.59 2.60 -23.67
CA GLU A 206 -26.26 2.33 -22.40
C GLU A 206 -26.56 0.84 -22.22
N GLU A 207 -26.94 0.12 -23.29
CA GLU A 207 -27.10 -1.33 -23.27
C GLU A 207 -25.79 -2.06 -23.00
N ASN A 208 -24.67 -1.61 -23.58
CA ASN A 208 -23.35 -2.18 -23.33
C ASN A 208 -22.91 -1.95 -21.88
N GLU A 209 -23.11 -0.74 -21.34
CA GLU A 209 -22.86 -0.46 -19.92
C GLU A 209 -23.73 -1.35 -19.00
N LYS A 210 -25.02 -1.55 -19.32
CA LYS A 210 -25.89 -2.47 -18.57
C LYS A 210 -25.38 -3.90 -18.59
N LYS A 211 -24.85 -4.39 -19.73
CA LYS A 211 -24.23 -5.72 -19.82
C LYS A 211 -22.98 -5.81 -18.94
N LEU A 212 -22.12 -4.78 -18.95
CA LEU A 212 -20.95 -4.73 -18.06
C LEU A 212 -21.33 -4.71 -16.58
N VAL A 213 -22.38 -3.98 -16.21
CA VAL A 213 -22.91 -3.97 -14.83
C VAL A 213 -23.45 -5.35 -14.45
N ALA A 214 -24.22 -6.01 -15.32
CA ALA A 214 -24.73 -7.36 -15.07
C ALA A 214 -23.60 -8.38 -14.85
N LEU A 215 -22.53 -8.31 -15.65
CA LEU A 215 -21.34 -9.15 -15.47
C LEU A 215 -20.59 -8.83 -14.17
N SER A 216 -20.53 -7.55 -13.78
CA SER A 216 -19.92 -7.14 -12.51
C SER A 216 -20.68 -7.67 -11.28
N GLU A 217 -21.98 -7.89 -11.38
CA GLU A 217 -22.80 -8.40 -10.27
C GLU A 217 -22.71 -9.93 -10.14
N THR A 218 -22.52 -10.65 -11.25
CA THR A 218 -22.64 -12.11 -11.30
C THR A 218 -21.30 -12.84 -11.37
N ASP A 219 -20.33 -12.34 -12.15
CA ASP A 219 -19.18 -13.13 -12.59
C ASP A 219 -17.85 -12.75 -11.92
N ILE A 220 -17.84 -11.82 -10.96
CA ILE A 220 -16.64 -11.50 -10.14
C ILE A 220 -16.05 -12.75 -9.46
N PRO A 221 -16.83 -13.68 -8.87
CA PRO A 221 -16.30 -14.91 -8.30
C PRO A 221 -15.62 -15.80 -9.35
N SER A 222 -16.22 -15.94 -10.54
CA SER A 222 -15.69 -16.75 -11.65
C SER A 222 -14.34 -16.22 -12.14
N LEU A 223 -14.21 -14.91 -12.32
CA LEU A 223 -12.94 -14.26 -12.69
C LEU A 223 -11.86 -14.43 -11.60
N LYS A 224 -12.24 -14.37 -10.32
CA LYS A 224 -11.30 -14.63 -9.21
C LYS A 224 -10.79 -16.07 -9.21
N GLU A 225 -11.64 -17.04 -9.49
CA GLU A 225 -11.24 -18.44 -9.59
C GLU A 225 -10.36 -18.70 -10.81
N ALA A 226 -10.71 -18.16 -11.98
CA ALA A 226 -9.86 -18.24 -13.17
C ALA A 226 -8.47 -17.62 -12.91
N LEU A 227 -8.44 -16.44 -12.26
CA LEU A 227 -7.19 -15.78 -11.90
C LEU A 227 -6.37 -16.64 -10.93
N LYS A 228 -7.02 -17.25 -9.93
CA LYS A 228 -6.35 -18.16 -8.98
C LYS A 228 -5.75 -19.36 -9.72
N GLN A 229 -6.52 -20.02 -10.59
CA GLN A 229 -6.04 -21.18 -11.34
C GLN A 229 -4.81 -20.84 -12.19
N VAL A 230 -4.86 -19.75 -12.94
CA VAL A 230 -3.77 -19.32 -13.82
C VAL A 230 -2.53 -18.97 -12.98
N GLN A 231 -2.68 -18.34 -11.81
CA GLN A 231 -1.57 -18.11 -10.89
C GLN A 231 -0.94 -19.41 -10.39
N THR A 232 -1.76 -20.41 -10.02
CA THR A 232 -1.29 -21.73 -9.62
C THR A 232 -0.56 -22.47 -10.76
N GLU A 233 -1.00 -22.29 -12.00
CA GLU A 233 -0.30 -22.81 -13.19
C GLU A 233 1.02 -22.08 -13.43
N ILE A 234 1.08 -20.75 -13.31
CA ILE A 234 2.34 -19.99 -13.39
C ILE A 234 3.33 -20.47 -12.31
N GLU A 235 2.88 -20.66 -11.08
CA GLU A 235 3.72 -21.19 -10.00
C GLU A 235 4.18 -22.63 -10.32
N PHE A 236 3.33 -23.47 -10.92
CA PHE A 236 3.73 -24.80 -11.40
C PHE A 236 4.87 -24.71 -12.42
N SER A 237 4.67 -23.92 -13.47
CA SER A 237 5.63 -23.82 -14.57
C SER A 237 6.95 -23.23 -14.09
N LYS A 238 6.93 -22.26 -13.16
CA LYS A 238 8.15 -21.74 -12.53
C LYS A 238 8.90 -22.82 -11.76
N VAL A 239 8.19 -23.64 -11.00
CA VAL A 239 8.76 -24.76 -10.25
C VAL A 239 9.40 -25.78 -11.19
N VAL A 240 8.69 -26.17 -12.25
CA VAL A 240 9.21 -27.09 -13.27
C VAL A 240 10.48 -26.53 -13.92
N LEU A 241 10.50 -25.25 -14.28
CA LEU A 241 11.67 -24.60 -14.88
C LEU A 241 12.83 -24.40 -13.90
N SER A 242 12.55 -24.27 -12.61
CA SER A 242 13.58 -24.16 -11.56
C SER A 242 14.30 -25.49 -11.25
N THR A 243 13.88 -26.58 -11.89
CA THR A 243 14.38 -27.94 -11.66
C THR A 243 15.66 -28.18 -12.45
N GLU A 244 16.69 -28.69 -11.78
CA GLU A 244 17.95 -28.99 -12.44
C GLU A 244 17.90 -30.37 -13.10
N GLN A 245 18.05 -30.41 -14.42
CA GLN A 245 18.08 -31.65 -15.19
C GLN A 245 19.49 -32.26 -15.13
N THR A 246 19.60 -33.45 -14.57
CA THR A 246 20.88 -34.17 -14.38
C THR A 246 20.86 -35.54 -15.06
N ALA A 247 22.04 -36.07 -15.38
CA ALA A 247 22.22 -37.39 -16.00
C ALA A 247 21.53 -37.55 -17.37
N GLY A 248 21.69 -36.55 -18.25
CA GLY A 248 21.12 -36.56 -19.61
C GLY A 248 19.59 -36.48 -19.61
N ASP A 249 19.04 -35.53 -18.85
CA ASP A 249 17.61 -35.19 -18.73
C ASP A 249 16.71 -36.30 -18.16
N LYS A 250 17.30 -37.33 -17.55
CA LYS A 250 16.54 -38.44 -16.96
C LYS A 250 16.19 -38.23 -15.49
N LEU A 251 16.97 -37.43 -14.77
CA LEU A 251 16.78 -37.15 -13.35
C LEU A 251 16.51 -35.67 -13.13
N MET A 252 15.46 -35.40 -12.37
CA MET A 252 15.01 -34.07 -11.98
C MET A 252 15.43 -33.84 -10.53
N LEU A 253 16.31 -32.86 -10.30
CA LEU A 253 16.75 -32.45 -8.98
C LEU A 253 15.95 -31.22 -8.53
N LEU A 254 15.19 -31.38 -7.45
CA LEU A 254 14.39 -30.31 -6.85
C LEU A 254 14.91 -30.01 -5.44
N GLU A 255 15.24 -28.74 -5.18
CA GLU A 255 15.60 -28.27 -3.85
C GLU A 255 14.45 -27.46 -3.24
N GLY A 256 14.14 -27.71 -1.98
CA GLY A 256 13.09 -27.01 -1.26
C GLY A 256 13.38 -26.90 0.24
N TRP A 257 12.54 -26.12 0.91
CA TRP A 257 12.62 -25.86 2.34
C TRP A 257 11.30 -26.23 2.99
N ALA A 258 11.35 -26.90 4.13
CA ALA A 258 10.16 -27.15 4.94
C ALA A 258 10.41 -26.90 6.42
N PRO A 259 9.37 -26.53 7.18
CA PRO A 259 9.44 -26.45 8.64
C PRO A 259 9.86 -27.78 9.25
N ALA A 260 10.76 -27.74 10.22
CA ALA A 260 11.20 -28.93 10.95
C ALA A 260 10.04 -29.66 11.67
N ALA A 261 8.95 -28.95 11.96
CA ALA A 261 7.72 -29.51 12.53
C ALA A 261 6.98 -30.44 11.54
N SER A 262 7.02 -30.14 10.25
CA SER A 262 6.37 -30.93 9.19
C SER A 262 7.23 -32.08 8.68
N LYS A 263 8.43 -32.27 9.26
CA LYS A 263 9.37 -33.33 8.85
C LYS A 263 8.72 -34.72 8.88
N VAL A 264 7.96 -35.05 9.93
CA VAL A 264 7.35 -36.37 10.11
C VAL A 264 6.29 -36.65 9.04
N GLU A 265 5.50 -35.65 8.69
CA GLU A 265 4.48 -35.72 7.64
C GLU A 265 5.12 -35.91 6.26
N ILE A 266 6.20 -35.18 6.00
CA ILE A 266 6.97 -35.27 4.75
C ILE A 266 7.67 -36.63 4.63
N GLU A 267 8.30 -37.13 5.69
CA GLU A 267 8.96 -38.45 5.69
C GLU A 267 7.94 -39.58 5.50
N ALA A 268 6.79 -39.53 6.17
CA ALA A 268 5.73 -40.52 5.99
C ALA A 268 5.24 -40.54 4.54
N TYR A 269 5.08 -39.37 3.94
CA TYR A 269 4.63 -39.22 2.56
C TYR A 269 5.67 -39.68 1.52
N LEU A 270 6.93 -39.28 1.68
CA LEU A 270 7.99 -39.62 0.74
C LEU A 270 8.34 -41.11 0.73
N ASN A 271 8.20 -41.78 1.89
CA ASN A 271 8.37 -43.22 1.99
C ASN A 271 7.27 -43.99 1.24
N ASP A 272 6.04 -43.47 1.22
CA ASP A 272 4.92 -44.02 0.45
C ASP A 272 5.10 -43.80 -1.06
N ALA A 273 5.64 -42.63 -1.45
CA ALA A 273 5.89 -42.27 -2.84
C ALA A 273 7.12 -42.96 -3.48
N HIS A 274 7.91 -43.72 -2.71
CA HIS A 274 9.14 -44.40 -3.18
C HIS A 274 10.18 -43.48 -3.88
N VAL A 275 10.22 -42.20 -3.52
CA VAL A 275 11.16 -41.22 -4.08
C VAL A 275 12.43 -41.13 -3.22
N TYR A 276 13.59 -40.97 -3.84
CA TYR A 276 14.82 -40.67 -3.09
C TYR A 276 14.81 -39.21 -2.62
N TYR A 277 14.95 -39.02 -1.31
CA TYR A 277 15.02 -37.70 -0.69
C TYR A 277 16.18 -37.62 0.31
N GLU A 278 16.79 -36.45 0.39
CA GLU A 278 17.82 -36.13 1.37
C GLU A 278 17.37 -34.92 2.21
N ILE A 279 17.39 -35.08 3.54
CA ILE A 279 17.05 -34.01 4.48
C ILE A 279 18.34 -33.54 5.14
N THR A 280 18.77 -32.33 4.83
CA THR A 280 19.97 -31.72 5.42
C THR A 280 19.61 -30.51 6.30
N ASP A 281 20.49 -30.21 7.25
CA ASP A 281 20.42 -28.96 8.01
C ASP A 281 20.90 -27.80 7.13
N PRO A 282 20.26 -26.61 7.23
CA PRO A 282 20.70 -25.43 6.47
C PRO A 282 22.14 -25.08 6.79
N THR A 283 22.93 -24.78 5.76
CA THR A 283 24.27 -24.20 5.94
C THR A 283 24.17 -22.68 6.04
N PRO A 284 25.14 -21.98 6.68
CA PRO A 284 25.11 -20.52 6.81
C PRO A 284 25.10 -19.75 5.48
N GLU A 285 25.46 -20.40 4.37
CA GLU A 285 25.49 -19.83 3.02
C GLU A 285 24.15 -19.99 2.28
N ASP A 286 23.23 -20.83 2.78
CA ASP A 286 21.93 -21.06 2.16
C ASP A 286 20.97 -19.88 2.40
N ASN A 287 20.29 -19.42 1.34
CA ASN A 287 19.20 -18.44 1.45
C ASN A 287 17.90 -19.11 1.91
N VAL A 288 17.82 -19.42 3.21
CA VAL A 288 16.68 -20.09 3.83
C VAL A 288 15.46 -19.15 3.91
N PRO A 289 14.26 -19.58 3.46
CA PRO A 289 13.04 -18.82 3.63
C PRO A 289 12.59 -18.79 5.09
N ILE A 290 11.96 -17.71 5.51
CA ILE A 290 11.58 -17.50 6.90
C ILE A 290 10.08 -17.59 7.10
N GLU A 291 9.69 -18.35 8.13
CA GLU A 291 8.34 -18.37 8.67
C GLU A 291 8.40 -17.80 10.09
N LEU A 292 7.67 -16.70 10.31
CA LEU A 292 7.54 -16.11 11.63
C LEU A 292 6.49 -16.91 12.42
N ASN A 293 6.89 -17.44 13.56
CA ASN A 293 5.99 -18.08 14.51
C ASN A 293 5.98 -17.27 15.81
N ASN A 294 5.30 -16.13 15.78
CA ASN A 294 5.06 -15.35 17.00
C ASN A 294 3.74 -15.78 17.64
N LYS A 295 3.76 -15.93 18.98
CA LYS A 295 2.59 -16.35 19.74
C LYS A 295 1.84 -15.15 20.29
N GLY A 296 0.51 -15.19 20.21
CA GLY A 296 -0.41 -14.27 20.90
C GLY A 296 -0.17 -12.79 20.58
N PHE A 297 0.15 -12.01 21.61
CA PHE A 297 0.36 -10.56 21.54
C PHE A 297 1.36 -10.13 20.46
N PHE A 298 2.46 -10.88 20.31
CA PHE A 298 3.54 -10.53 19.37
C PHE A 298 3.15 -10.77 17.91
N ALA A 299 2.20 -11.68 17.64
CA ALA A 299 1.70 -11.95 16.30
C ALA A 299 0.99 -10.74 15.69
N TRP A 300 0.39 -9.89 16.53
CA TRP A 300 -0.31 -8.69 16.07
C TRP A 300 0.62 -7.64 15.48
N PHE A 301 1.91 -7.67 15.85
CA PHE A 301 2.93 -6.73 15.38
C PHE A 301 3.70 -7.24 14.16
N GLU A 302 3.49 -8.48 13.73
CA GLU A 302 4.12 -9.04 12.52
C GLU A 302 3.85 -8.23 11.25
N PRO A 303 2.62 -7.72 10.98
CA PRO A 303 2.37 -6.90 9.80
C PRO A 303 3.28 -5.66 9.75
N ILE A 304 3.58 -5.04 10.90
CA ILE A 304 4.49 -3.90 10.97
C ILE A 304 5.91 -4.34 10.60
N CYS A 305 6.38 -5.50 11.10
CA CYS A 305 7.69 -6.03 10.74
C CYS A 305 7.81 -6.33 9.23
N LYS A 306 6.75 -6.92 8.64
CA LYS A 306 6.70 -7.25 7.20
C LYS A 306 6.77 -6.02 6.29
N LEU A 307 6.37 -4.84 6.75
CA LEU A 307 6.44 -3.59 5.98
C LEU A 307 7.87 -3.08 5.76
N TYR A 308 8.84 -3.49 6.58
CA TYR A 308 10.23 -3.08 6.43
C TYR A 308 11.00 -4.09 5.56
N MET A 309 11.58 -5.11 6.21
CA MET A 309 12.30 -6.21 5.59
C MET A 309 12.24 -7.39 6.54
N LEU A 310 12.10 -8.59 6.00
CA LEU A 310 12.11 -9.83 6.76
C LEU A 310 13.51 -10.15 7.32
N PRO A 311 13.62 -10.74 8.52
CA PRO A 311 14.91 -11.10 9.10
C PRO A 311 15.62 -12.14 8.25
N LYS A 312 16.95 -12.15 8.26
CA LYS A 312 17.69 -13.32 7.76
C LYS A 312 17.45 -14.51 8.70
N TYR A 313 17.59 -15.73 8.18
CA TYR A 313 17.39 -16.95 8.98
C TYR A 313 18.34 -17.05 10.20
N ASN A 314 19.55 -16.51 10.07
CA ASN A 314 20.55 -16.45 11.14
C ASN A 314 20.42 -15.20 12.03
N GLU A 315 19.39 -14.37 11.81
CA GLU A 315 19.11 -13.21 12.65
C GLU A 315 18.03 -13.52 13.67
N LEU A 316 18.06 -12.76 14.75
CA LEU A 316 17.03 -12.82 15.77
C LEU A 316 15.78 -12.04 15.31
N ASP A 317 14.60 -12.66 15.42
CA ASP A 317 13.32 -12.01 15.13
C ASP A 317 13.04 -10.88 16.13
N LEU A 318 13.14 -9.64 15.67
CA LEU A 318 12.97 -8.44 16.50
C LEU A 318 11.51 -8.15 16.87
N THR A 319 10.53 -8.86 16.31
CA THR A 319 9.09 -8.60 16.51
C THR A 319 8.69 -8.55 17.99
N PRO A 320 9.07 -9.52 18.83
CA PRO A 320 8.72 -9.48 20.25
C PRO A 320 9.39 -8.34 21.02
N PHE A 321 10.52 -7.87 20.52
CA PHE A 321 11.39 -6.90 21.18
C PHE A 321 10.95 -5.46 20.92
N PHE A 322 10.49 -5.14 19.70
CA PHE A 322 10.00 -3.79 19.40
C PHE A 322 8.52 -3.57 19.76
N ALA A 323 7.71 -4.64 19.81
CA ALA A 323 6.26 -4.53 20.01
C ALA A 323 5.84 -3.69 21.25
N PRO A 324 6.42 -3.90 22.46
CA PRO A 324 6.07 -3.09 23.63
C PRO A 324 6.46 -1.61 23.48
N PHE A 325 7.62 -1.33 22.88
CA PHE A 325 8.09 0.05 22.65
C PHE A 325 7.19 0.76 21.63
N PHE A 326 6.85 0.09 20.54
CA PHE A 326 5.96 0.63 19.52
C PHE A 326 4.57 0.97 20.08
N MET A 327 4.03 0.11 20.95
CA MET A 327 2.78 0.38 21.66
C MET A 327 2.85 1.68 22.46
N ILE A 328 3.90 1.86 23.27
CA ILE A 328 4.10 3.06 24.09
C ILE A 328 4.29 4.32 23.21
N PHE A 329 5.10 4.22 22.15
CA PHE A 329 5.35 5.36 21.26
C PHE A 329 4.12 5.81 20.50
N PHE A 330 3.33 4.87 19.99
CA PHE A 330 2.04 5.18 19.39
C PHE A 330 1.14 5.90 20.40
N GLY A 331 1.11 5.40 21.64
CA GLY A 331 0.36 6.02 22.73
C GLY A 331 0.78 7.46 23.00
N LEU A 332 2.09 7.72 23.10
CA LEU A 332 2.65 9.06 23.35
C LEU A 332 2.48 10.01 22.17
N CYS A 333 2.60 9.53 20.92
CA CYS A 333 2.42 10.35 19.73
C CYS A 333 0.97 10.80 19.53
N LEU A 334 -0.01 9.93 19.79
CA LEU A 334 -1.42 10.29 19.68
C LEU A 334 -1.87 11.09 20.91
N GLY A 335 -1.41 10.70 22.11
CA GLY A 335 -1.39 11.55 23.30
C GLY A 335 -2.73 12.12 23.76
N ASP A 336 -3.86 11.58 23.31
CA ASP A 336 -5.23 12.04 23.63
C ASP A 336 -6.11 10.85 24.04
N SER A 337 -6.63 10.89 25.27
CA SER A 337 -7.41 9.80 25.85
C SER A 337 -8.79 9.64 25.19
N GLY A 338 -9.37 10.71 24.67
CA GLY A 338 -10.64 10.70 23.94
C GLY A 338 -10.51 9.98 22.60
N TYR A 339 -9.43 10.27 21.86
CA TYR A 339 -9.15 9.56 20.61
C TYR A 339 -8.82 8.09 20.83
N GLY A 340 -8.05 7.76 21.88
CA GLY A 340 -7.79 6.38 22.26
C GLY A 340 -9.09 5.59 22.52
N LEU A 341 -10.01 6.17 23.29
CA LEU A 341 -11.31 5.54 23.56
C LEU A 341 -12.15 5.39 22.28
N PHE A 342 -12.20 6.43 21.44
CA PHE A 342 -12.95 6.39 20.17
C PHE A 342 -12.44 5.30 19.24
N LEU A 343 -11.11 5.18 19.07
CA LEU A 343 -10.50 4.13 18.26
C LEU A 343 -10.75 2.74 18.84
N PHE A 344 -10.68 2.58 20.17
CA PHE A 344 -10.94 1.30 20.82
C PHE A 344 -12.38 0.84 20.61
N VAL A 345 -13.36 1.73 20.79
CA VAL A 345 -14.79 1.45 20.58
C VAL A 345 -15.06 1.16 19.10
N GLY A 346 -14.52 1.98 18.19
CA GLY A 346 -14.67 1.80 16.74
C GLY A 346 -14.12 0.46 16.26
N ALA A 347 -12.92 0.09 16.69
CA ALA A 347 -12.30 -1.19 16.36
C ALA A 347 -13.10 -2.38 16.92
N THR A 348 -13.62 -2.26 18.14
CA THR A 348 -14.43 -3.30 18.78
C THR A 348 -15.79 -3.45 18.10
N ALA A 349 -16.46 -2.35 17.78
CA ALA A 349 -17.72 -2.36 17.05
C ALA A 349 -17.55 -2.99 15.66
N TYR A 350 -16.49 -2.61 14.93
CA TYR A 350 -16.18 -3.18 13.62
C TYR A 350 -15.93 -4.70 13.70
N ARG A 351 -15.20 -5.16 14.73
CA ARG A 351 -14.97 -6.58 14.98
C ARG A 351 -16.25 -7.38 15.22
N LEU A 352 -17.23 -6.80 15.91
CA LEU A 352 -18.50 -7.45 16.22
C LEU A 352 -19.47 -7.45 15.03
N LEU A 353 -19.46 -6.38 14.24
CA LEU A 353 -20.34 -6.23 13.07
C LEU A 353 -19.86 -7.04 11.86
N ALA A 354 -18.55 -7.16 11.66
CA ALA A 354 -17.98 -7.85 10.51
C ALA A 354 -17.88 -9.38 10.74
N LYS A 355 -18.96 -10.11 10.45
CA LYS A 355 -19.05 -11.58 10.61
C LYS A 355 -18.09 -12.40 9.70
N LYS A 356 -17.56 -11.82 8.62
CA LYS A 356 -16.65 -12.49 7.65
C LYS A 356 -15.26 -11.82 7.58
N LEU A 357 -14.61 -11.54 8.72
CA LEU A 357 -13.24 -11.00 8.72
C LEU A 357 -12.21 -12.08 8.40
N SER A 358 -11.30 -11.78 7.47
CA SER A 358 -10.12 -12.61 7.20
C SER A 358 -9.21 -12.69 8.44
N PRO A 359 -8.39 -13.75 8.60
CA PRO A 359 -7.46 -13.88 9.72
C PRO A 359 -6.51 -12.67 9.84
N SER A 360 -6.04 -12.14 8.71
CA SER A 360 -5.18 -10.94 8.66
C SER A 360 -5.91 -9.70 9.18
N ALA A 361 -7.16 -9.46 8.76
CA ALA A 361 -7.95 -8.33 9.23
C ALA A 361 -8.22 -8.39 10.73
N LYS A 362 -8.49 -9.59 11.28
CA LYS A 362 -8.65 -9.79 12.74
C LYS A 362 -7.38 -9.42 13.52
N SER A 363 -6.21 -9.76 12.99
CA SER A 363 -4.92 -9.40 13.59
C SER A 363 -4.73 -7.87 13.61
N ILE A 364 -4.99 -7.19 12.49
CA ILE A 364 -4.90 -5.72 12.37
C ILE A 364 -5.86 -5.02 13.31
N ILE A 365 -7.11 -5.49 13.43
CA ILE A 365 -8.09 -4.89 14.36
C ILE A 365 -7.63 -5.06 15.81
N SER A 366 -7.09 -6.23 16.16
CA SER A 366 -6.57 -6.49 17.50
C SER A 366 -5.35 -5.61 17.81
N LEU A 367 -4.49 -5.37 16.79
CA LEU A 367 -3.40 -4.39 16.86
C LEU A 367 -3.96 -2.98 17.14
N ILE A 368 -4.99 -2.53 16.43
CA ILE A 368 -5.59 -1.21 16.67
C ILE A 368 -6.15 -1.12 18.09
N GLN A 369 -6.78 -2.17 18.61
CA GLN A 369 -7.31 -2.19 19.98
C GLN A 369 -6.21 -2.01 21.04
N ILE A 370 -5.07 -2.70 20.88
CA ILE A 370 -3.96 -2.56 21.84
C ILE A 370 -3.30 -1.18 21.75
N LEU A 371 -3.11 -0.66 20.53
CA LEU A 371 -2.56 0.68 20.31
C LEU A 371 -3.48 1.76 20.89
N ALA A 372 -4.79 1.65 20.66
CA ALA A 372 -5.81 2.54 21.21
C ALA A 372 -5.86 2.51 22.74
N THR A 373 -5.68 1.33 23.34
CA THR A 373 -5.57 1.18 24.81
C THR A 373 -4.34 1.90 25.33
N SER A 374 -3.20 1.78 24.65
CA SER A 374 -1.99 2.53 25.02
C SER A 374 -2.19 4.03 24.91
N THR A 375 -2.82 4.52 23.83
CA THR A 375 -3.18 5.93 23.69
C THR A 375 -4.07 6.41 24.81
N PHE A 376 -5.06 5.61 25.23
CA PHE A 376 -5.92 5.99 26.35
C PHE A 376 -5.10 6.24 27.62
N PHE A 377 -4.20 5.32 27.99
CA PHE A 377 -3.35 5.49 29.17
C PHE A 377 -2.33 6.63 29.02
N CYS A 378 -1.70 6.77 27.86
CA CYS A 378 -0.77 7.87 27.60
C CYS A 378 -1.48 9.24 27.57
N GLY A 379 -2.71 9.31 27.08
CA GLY A 379 -3.54 10.51 27.09
C GLY A 379 -4.00 10.91 28.50
N LEU A 380 -4.03 9.97 29.46
CA LEU A 380 -4.23 10.32 30.87
C LEU A 380 -2.99 10.98 31.48
N LEU A 381 -1.78 10.65 31.00
CA LEU A 381 -0.53 11.32 31.43
C LEU A 381 -0.53 12.80 31.01
N THR A 382 -1.00 13.08 29.80
CA THR A 382 -1.12 14.45 29.24
C THR A 382 -2.37 15.18 29.76
N GLY A 383 -3.39 14.45 30.16
CA GLY A 383 -4.65 15.00 30.66
C GLY A 383 -5.62 15.49 29.59
N THR A 384 -5.36 15.16 28.32
CA THR A 384 -6.14 15.62 27.18
C THR A 384 -7.23 14.61 26.82
N PHE A 385 -8.44 15.11 26.59
CA PHE A 385 -9.59 14.35 26.08
C PHE A 385 -10.29 15.17 25.01
N PHE A 386 -10.21 14.73 23.76
CA PHE A 386 -10.67 15.52 22.60
C PHE A 386 -10.10 16.96 22.62
N GLY A 387 -8.83 17.12 23.02
CA GLY A 387 -8.20 18.44 23.16
C GLY A 387 -8.68 19.32 24.32
N ALA A 388 -9.58 18.82 25.17
CA ALA A 388 -9.93 19.49 26.42
C ALA A 388 -9.08 18.92 27.57
N ASN A 389 -8.65 19.78 28.50
CA ASN A 389 -7.97 19.32 29.70
C ASN A 389 -9.01 18.74 30.67
N ILE A 390 -9.00 17.41 30.84
CA ILE A 390 -9.87 16.70 31.79
C ILE A 390 -9.66 17.25 33.21
N TYR A 391 -8.43 17.64 33.52
CA TYR A 391 -7.98 18.10 34.83
C TYR A 391 -8.47 19.50 35.26
N ASP A 392 -9.22 20.18 34.39
CA ASP A 392 -9.90 21.44 34.73
C ASP A 392 -11.35 21.19 35.21
N LEU A 393 -11.87 19.95 35.13
CA LEU A 393 -13.17 19.60 35.71
C LEU A 393 -13.10 19.55 37.25
N PRO A 394 -14.07 20.15 37.97
CA PRO A 394 -14.08 20.21 39.43
C PRO A 394 -14.58 18.90 40.08
N TRP A 395 -14.09 17.74 39.63
CA TRP A 395 -14.46 16.44 40.19
C TRP A 395 -13.34 15.89 41.11
N PRO A 396 -13.66 15.44 42.34
CA PRO A 396 -12.66 14.96 43.31
C PRO A 396 -11.79 13.80 42.81
N PHE A 397 -12.35 12.93 41.97
CA PHE A 397 -11.62 11.82 41.35
C PHE A 397 -10.55 12.29 40.35
N ILE A 398 -10.89 13.30 39.54
CA ILE A 398 -10.01 13.89 38.52
C ILE A 398 -8.84 14.63 39.16
N GLN A 399 -9.07 15.32 40.28
CA GLN A 399 -7.99 16.01 41.01
C GLN A 399 -7.00 15.04 41.69
N ARG A 400 -7.48 13.89 42.15
CA ARG A 400 -6.63 12.81 42.69
C ARG A 400 -5.81 12.11 41.60
N LEU A 401 -6.36 12.03 40.38
CA LEU A 401 -5.66 11.54 39.20
C LEU A 401 -4.61 12.57 38.71
N LYS A 402 -4.94 13.86 38.74
CA LYS A 402 -4.05 14.98 38.40
C LYS A 402 -2.76 14.94 39.22
N SER A 403 -2.88 14.79 40.55
CA SER A 403 -1.71 14.76 41.44
C SER A 403 -0.86 13.49 41.35
N ALA A 404 -1.38 12.42 40.72
CA ALA A 404 -0.69 11.13 40.62
C ALA A 404 -0.13 10.83 39.22
N VAL A 405 -0.68 11.44 38.16
CA VAL A 405 -0.46 11.00 36.77
C VAL A 405 -0.10 12.13 35.80
N PHE A 406 -0.40 13.40 36.13
CA PHE A 406 -0.14 14.53 35.22
C PHE A 406 1.35 14.81 35.06
N MET A 407 1.81 14.92 33.81
CA MET A 407 3.17 15.31 33.45
C MET A 407 3.16 16.65 32.71
N ASP A 408 4.03 17.58 33.12
CA ASP A 408 4.21 18.83 32.39
C ASP A 408 4.92 18.60 31.04
N ASN A 409 4.86 19.58 30.15
CA ASN A 409 5.52 19.52 28.84
C ASN A 409 7.03 19.20 28.93
N ASN A 410 7.70 19.72 29.96
CA ASN A 410 9.12 19.43 30.21
C ASN A 410 9.35 17.98 30.62
N ASP A 411 8.46 17.42 31.44
CA ASP A 411 8.53 16.04 31.88
C ASP A 411 8.25 15.08 30.72
N MET A 412 7.31 15.43 29.83
CA MET A 412 7.06 14.67 28.61
C MET A 412 8.24 14.71 27.62
N PHE A 413 8.88 15.86 27.47
CA PHE A 413 10.11 15.98 26.69
C PHE A 413 11.21 15.08 27.26
N GLN A 414 11.44 15.14 28.58
CA GLN A 414 12.43 14.28 29.25
C GLN A 414 12.07 12.79 29.14
N LEU A 415 10.80 12.43 29.30
CA LEU A 415 10.30 11.07 29.13
C LEU A 415 10.58 10.54 27.73
N SER A 416 10.35 11.35 26.68
CA SER A 416 10.61 10.94 25.30
C SER A 416 12.10 10.62 25.06
N LEU A 417 13.00 11.42 25.62
CA LEU A 417 14.44 11.19 25.54
C LEU A 417 14.88 9.95 26.33
N ILE A 418 14.35 9.77 27.54
CA ILE A 418 14.64 8.60 28.38
C ILE A 418 14.18 7.33 27.68
N LEU A 419 12.96 7.30 27.13
CA LEU A 419 12.44 6.14 26.41
C LEU A 419 13.27 5.83 25.16
N GLY A 420 13.71 6.86 24.42
CA GLY A 420 14.62 6.69 23.30
C GLY A 420 15.97 6.10 23.70
N ALA A 421 16.58 6.63 24.77
CA ALA A 421 17.84 6.11 25.30
C ALA A 421 17.70 4.64 25.77
N VAL A 422 16.60 4.30 26.46
CA VAL A 422 16.32 2.92 26.89
C VAL A 422 16.16 2.00 25.68
N GLN A 423 15.43 2.41 24.64
CA GLN A 423 15.24 1.58 23.46
C GLN A 423 16.55 1.40 22.66
N ILE A 424 17.37 2.44 22.52
CA ILE A 424 18.67 2.35 21.84
C ILE A 424 19.60 1.41 22.61
N LEU A 425 19.69 1.56 23.94
CA LEU A 425 20.45 0.63 24.79
C LEU A 425 19.98 -0.81 24.63
N PHE A 426 18.66 -1.01 24.60
CA PHE A 426 18.08 -2.32 24.37
C PHE A 426 18.42 -2.88 22.99
N GLY A 427 18.37 -2.06 21.93
CA GLY A 427 18.81 -2.43 20.59
C GLY A 427 20.28 -2.84 20.58
N MET A 428 21.16 -2.10 21.25
CA MET A 428 22.58 -2.45 21.31
C MET A 428 22.84 -3.77 22.04
N VAL A 429 22.05 -4.10 23.07
CA VAL A 429 22.09 -5.42 23.72
C VAL A 429 21.71 -6.51 22.71
N LEU A 430 20.65 -6.30 21.93
CA LEU A 430 20.27 -7.25 20.87
C LEU A 430 21.34 -7.38 19.79
N LYS A 431 22.02 -6.28 19.43
CA LYS A 431 23.17 -6.32 18.52
C LYS A 431 24.30 -7.19 19.05
N ALA A 432 24.65 -7.05 20.33
CA ALA A 432 25.67 -7.89 20.95
C ALA A 432 25.28 -9.37 20.95
N VAL A 433 24.00 -9.68 21.20
CA VAL A 433 23.46 -11.05 21.12
C VAL A 433 23.51 -11.57 19.69
N ASN A 434 23.06 -10.79 18.70
CA ASN A 434 23.04 -11.19 17.29
C ASN A 434 24.47 -11.44 16.77
N GLN A 435 25.41 -10.55 17.07
CA GLN A 435 26.83 -10.73 16.72
C GLN A 435 27.45 -11.96 17.39
N THR A 436 27.07 -12.25 18.64
CA THR A 436 27.54 -13.46 19.35
C THR A 436 27.03 -14.74 18.68
N ILE A 437 25.79 -14.73 18.18
CA ILE A 437 25.18 -15.87 17.49
C ILE A 437 25.79 -16.07 16.10
N GLN A 438 26.03 -14.99 15.35
CA GLN A 438 26.49 -15.06 13.95
C GLN A 438 28.01 -15.24 13.80
N PHE A 439 28.80 -14.46 14.53
CA PHE A 439 30.25 -14.37 14.35
C PHE A 439 31.06 -14.81 15.58
N GLY A 440 30.38 -15.10 16.70
CA GLY A 440 30.98 -15.55 17.96
C GLY A 440 31.29 -14.40 18.93
N PHE A 441 31.51 -14.75 20.21
CA PHE A 441 31.60 -13.81 21.34
C PHE A 441 32.65 -12.70 21.17
N LYS A 442 33.76 -12.97 20.46
CA LYS A 442 34.86 -12.01 20.29
C LYS A 442 34.45 -10.75 19.52
N TYR A 443 33.51 -10.86 18.57
CA TYR A 443 33.03 -9.73 17.78
C TYR A 443 32.02 -8.85 18.55
N ALA A 444 31.41 -9.38 19.62
CA ALA A 444 30.44 -8.65 20.44
C ALA A 444 31.09 -7.78 21.54
N ILE A 445 32.38 -7.97 21.84
CA ILE A 445 33.07 -7.30 22.96
C ILE A 445 33.07 -5.77 22.79
N ALA A 446 33.28 -5.25 21.58
CA ALA A 446 33.26 -3.82 21.32
C ALA A 446 31.86 -3.20 21.56
N THR A 447 30.80 -3.90 21.13
CA THR A 447 29.41 -3.50 21.37
C THR A 447 29.08 -3.52 22.87
N ILE A 448 29.56 -4.52 23.62
CA ILE A 448 29.43 -4.60 25.08
C ILE A 448 30.15 -3.43 25.76
N GLY A 449 31.35 -3.07 25.29
CA GLY A 449 32.09 -1.90 25.76
C GLY A 449 31.28 -0.59 25.63
N TRP A 450 30.61 -0.41 24.49
CA TRP A 450 29.69 0.72 24.28
C TRP A 450 28.48 0.72 25.23
N ILE A 451 27.87 -0.44 25.46
CA ILE A 451 26.74 -0.57 26.40
C ILE A 451 27.18 -0.15 27.82
N ILE A 452 28.36 -0.61 28.27
CA ILE A 452 28.91 -0.26 29.58
C ILE A 452 29.20 1.24 29.67
N LEU A 453 29.75 1.84 28.62
CA LEU A 453 30.02 3.28 28.56
C LEU A 453 28.73 4.10 28.67
N LEU A 454 27.72 3.75 27.86
CA LEU A 454 26.45 4.48 27.84
C LEU A 454 25.66 4.30 29.15
N LEU A 455 25.66 3.10 29.74
CA LEU A 455 25.07 2.88 31.05
C LEU A 455 25.79 3.70 32.14
N SER A 456 27.11 3.72 32.12
CA SER A 456 27.91 4.53 33.08
C SER A 456 27.58 6.02 32.96
N LEU A 457 27.45 6.53 31.73
CA LEU A 457 27.05 7.91 31.46
C LEU A 457 25.61 8.20 31.94
N ALA A 458 24.67 7.30 31.65
CA ALA A 458 23.27 7.44 32.04
C ALA A 458 23.07 7.40 33.57
N PHE A 459 23.73 6.47 34.26
CA PHE A 459 23.69 6.39 35.72
C PHE A 459 24.29 7.63 36.38
N SER A 460 25.37 8.17 35.80
CA SER A 460 26.00 9.38 36.33
C SER A 460 25.13 10.64 36.13
N ALA A 461 24.38 10.71 35.02
CA ALA A 461 23.47 11.82 34.76
C ALA A 461 22.17 11.75 35.61
N LEU A 462 21.60 10.55 35.78
CA LEU A 462 20.30 10.37 36.45
C LEU A 462 20.41 10.26 37.98
N LEU A 463 21.52 9.72 38.49
CA LEU A 463 21.77 9.50 39.93
C LEU A 463 23.10 10.13 40.35
N PRO A 464 23.22 11.47 40.30
CA PRO A 464 24.47 12.18 40.64
C PRO A 464 24.90 11.96 42.09
N LYS A 465 23.98 11.54 42.98
CA LYS A 465 24.27 11.17 44.37
C LYS A 465 24.94 9.81 44.54
N VAL A 466 24.80 8.89 43.57
CA VAL A 466 25.34 7.52 43.65
C VAL A 466 26.65 7.40 42.87
N MET A 467 26.74 8.05 41.70
CA MET A 467 28.00 8.16 40.94
C MET A 467 28.17 9.57 40.37
N PRO A 468 28.92 10.45 41.06
CA PRO A 468 29.28 11.76 40.52
C PRO A 468 30.14 11.60 39.26
N MET A 469 29.89 12.47 38.26
CA MET A 469 30.75 12.65 37.09
C MET A 469 32.20 12.89 37.54
N GLY A 470 33.10 11.94 37.25
CA GLY A 470 34.52 12.02 37.62
C GLY A 470 34.95 11.23 38.87
N SER A 471 34.06 10.43 39.49
CA SER A 471 34.47 9.49 40.54
C SER A 471 35.47 8.43 40.02
N THR A 472 36.35 7.92 40.88
CA THR A 472 37.35 6.88 40.53
C THR A 472 36.70 5.65 39.91
N VAL A 473 35.51 5.28 40.37
CA VAL A 473 34.71 4.15 39.84
C VAL A 473 34.27 4.43 38.40
N HIS A 474 33.78 5.64 38.11
CA HIS A 474 33.39 6.02 36.75
C HIS A 474 34.58 6.03 35.78
N LEU A 475 35.75 6.51 36.21
CA LEU A 475 36.97 6.51 35.39
C LEU A 475 37.49 5.09 35.10
N ILE A 476 37.42 4.17 36.07
CA ILE A 476 37.80 2.76 35.87
C ILE A 476 36.86 2.10 34.85
N ILE A 477 35.56 2.33 34.96
CA ILE A 477 34.57 1.79 34.02
C ILE A 477 34.77 2.36 32.61
N MET A 478 35.04 3.66 32.47
CA MET A 478 35.38 4.27 31.18
C MET A 478 36.67 3.72 30.58
N GLY A 479 37.70 3.47 31.40
CA GLY A 479 38.95 2.86 30.96
C GLY A 479 38.74 1.44 30.43
N ILE A 480 37.95 0.62 31.14
CA ILE A 480 37.61 -0.75 30.74
C ILE A 480 36.76 -0.75 29.45
N ALA A 481 35.76 0.13 29.36
CA ALA A 481 34.95 0.29 28.16
C ALA A 481 35.78 0.74 26.96
N GLY A 482 36.68 1.72 27.14
CA GLY A 482 37.60 2.18 26.11
C GLY A 482 38.50 1.07 25.59
N ILE A 483 39.07 0.25 26.47
CA ILE A 483 39.90 -0.90 26.07
C ILE A 483 39.07 -1.90 25.23
N MET A 484 37.83 -2.20 25.61
CA MET A 484 36.96 -3.09 24.84
C MET A 484 36.62 -2.52 23.46
N ILE A 485 36.36 -1.23 23.37
CA ILE A 485 35.99 -0.55 22.12
C ILE A 485 37.19 -0.47 21.15
N PHE A 486 38.37 -0.06 21.63
CA PHE A 486 39.52 0.20 20.75
C PHE A 486 40.33 -1.06 20.40
N LEU A 487 40.33 -2.08 21.27
CA LEU A 487 41.19 -3.25 21.07
C LEU A 487 40.47 -4.42 20.38
N PHE A 488 39.16 -4.58 20.62
CA PHE A 488 38.37 -5.75 20.19
C PHE A 488 37.35 -5.48 19.08
N ASN A 489 37.43 -4.34 18.39
CA ASN A 489 36.51 -3.99 17.30
C ASN A 489 36.59 -4.95 16.08
N SER A 490 37.77 -5.53 15.82
CA SER A 490 37.96 -6.53 14.75
C SER A 490 39.02 -7.54 15.19
N PRO A 491 38.63 -8.71 15.74
CA PRO A 491 39.57 -9.74 16.14
C PRO A 491 40.24 -10.32 14.88
N GLY A 492 41.50 -9.93 14.61
CA GLY A 492 42.31 -10.48 13.51
C GLY A 492 43.15 -9.47 12.71
N LYS A 493 43.02 -8.15 12.93
CA LYS A 493 43.84 -7.12 12.26
C LYS A 493 44.87 -6.49 13.21
N ASN A 494 45.92 -5.88 12.66
CA ASN A 494 47.00 -5.22 13.43
C ASN A 494 46.45 -4.24 14.47
N ILE A 495 47.03 -4.22 15.67
CA ILE A 495 46.60 -3.38 16.82
C ILE A 495 46.48 -1.90 16.44
N PHE A 496 47.42 -1.35 15.66
CA PHE A 496 47.37 0.03 15.19
C PHE A 496 46.21 0.31 14.22
N LEU A 497 45.87 -0.65 13.36
CA LEU A 497 44.73 -0.52 12.45
C LEU A 497 43.41 -0.63 13.22
N ASN A 498 43.34 -1.46 14.26
CA ASN A 498 42.19 -1.56 15.15
C ASN A 498 41.95 -0.27 15.95
N ILE A 499 43.01 0.39 16.42
CA ILE A 499 42.90 1.69 17.11
C ILE A 499 42.39 2.77 16.14
N GLY A 500 42.92 2.82 14.91
CA GLY A 500 42.47 3.77 13.89
C GLY A 500 41.00 3.54 13.46
N LEU A 501 40.62 2.30 13.18
CA LEU A 501 39.23 1.92 12.88
C LEU A 501 38.32 2.15 14.09
N GLY A 502 38.79 1.83 15.30
CA GLY A 502 38.05 2.05 16.54
C GLY A 502 37.77 3.52 16.82
N LEU A 503 38.69 4.45 16.51
CA LEU A 503 38.45 5.89 16.61
C LEU A 503 37.40 6.37 15.61
N TRP A 504 37.49 5.90 14.36
CA TRP A 504 36.52 6.22 13.33
C TRP A 504 35.12 5.69 13.65
N ASP A 505 35.03 4.42 14.06
CA ASP A 505 33.78 3.79 14.47
C ASP A 505 33.22 4.43 15.73
N SER A 506 34.08 4.86 16.66
CA SER A 506 33.64 5.60 17.85
C SER A 506 33.06 6.97 17.51
N TYR A 507 33.65 7.68 16.54
CA TYR A 507 33.12 8.94 16.06
C TYR A 507 31.75 8.76 15.39
N ASN A 508 31.63 7.78 14.49
CA ASN A 508 30.37 7.47 13.81
C ASN A 508 29.30 6.98 14.79
N MET A 509 29.68 6.16 15.77
CA MET A 509 28.77 5.68 16.82
C MET A 509 28.31 6.83 17.71
N ALA A 510 29.22 7.67 18.22
CA ALA A 510 28.85 8.78 19.10
C ALA A 510 27.95 9.82 18.40
N THR A 511 28.29 10.21 17.17
CA THR A 511 27.47 11.14 16.38
C THR A 511 26.13 10.52 15.98
N GLY A 512 26.11 9.25 15.62
CA GLY A 512 24.90 8.48 15.33
C GLY A 512 23.97 8.38 16.53
N LEU A 513 24.47 7.95 17.70
CA LEU A 513 23.68 7.79 18.92
C LEU A 513 23.06 9.11 19.40
N LEU A 514 23.79 10.23 19.30
CA LEU A 514 23.23 11.55 19.63
C LEU A 514 22.08 11.93 18.71
N GLY A 515 22.23 11.70 17.39
CA GLY A 515 21.17 11.92 16.42
C GLY A 515 19.95 11.01 16.66
N ASP A 516 20.22 9.74 16.96
CA ASP A 516 19.18 8.74 17.21
C ASP A 516 18.40 9.06 18.49
N VAL A 517 19.05 9.43 19.61
CA VAL A 517 18.37 9.85 20.85
C VAL A 517 17.54 11.12 20.63
N LEU A 518 18.11 12.12 19.95
CA LEU A 518 17.40 13.38 19.69
C LEU A 518 16.19 13.19 18.77
N SER A 519 16.21 12.15 17.92
CA SER A 519 15.08 11.78 17.07
C SER A 519 13.80 11.49 17.86
N TYR A 520 13.91 10.99 19.09
CA TYR A 520 12.76 10.66 19.94
C TYR A 520 11.99 11.87 20.47
N VAL A 521 12.56 13.08 20.37
CA VAL A 521 11.82 14.33 20.63
C VAL A 521 10.57 14.43 19.76
N ARG A 522 10.54 13.79 18.59
CA ARG A 522 9.33 13.69 17.75
C ARG A 522 8.14 13.08 18.49
N LEU A 523 8.35 12.12 19.39
CA LEU A 523 7.26 11.52 20.15
C LEU A 523 6.48 12.58 20.94
N PHE A 524 7.22 13.45 21.62
CA PHE A 524 6.68 14.58 22.36
C PHE A 524 6.07 15.64 21.43
N ALA A 525 6.78 16.06 20.38
CA ALA A 525 6.33 17.12 19.49
C ALA A 525 4.99 16.80 18.79
N LEU A 526 4.78 15.54 18.39
CA LEU A 526 3.54 15.11 17.73
C LEU A 526 2.36 15.05 18.69
N GLY A 527 2.56 14.51 19.90
CA GLY A 527 1.51 14.49 20.93
C GLY A 527 1.08 15.90 21.32
N LEU A 528 2.05 16.80 21.50
CA LEU A 528 1.78 18.21 21.79
C LEU A 528 1.03 18.90 20.64
N SER A 529 1.48 18.71 19.39
CA SER A 529 0.84 19.30 18.21
C SER A 529 -0.61 18.81 18.05
N GLY A 530 -0.85 17.50 18.23
CA GLY A 530 -2.19 16.91 18.13
C GLY A 530 -3.16 17.43 19.19
N GLY A 531 -2.65 17.63 20.42
CA GLY A 531 -3.40 18.24 21.52
C GLY A 531 -3.70 19.72 21.28
N ILE A 532 -2.72 20.50 20.81
CA ILE A 532 -2.90 21.92 20.46
C ILE A 532 -3.93 22.07 19.33
N LEU A 533 -3.82 21.27 18.27
CA LEU A 533 -4.73 21.32 17.12
C LEU A 533 -6.16 20.95 17.53
N ALA A 534 -6.33 19.95 18.40
CA ALA A 534 -7.62 19.63 19.00
C ALA A 534 -8.20 20.82 19.79
N GLY A 535 -7.38 21.49 20.60
CA GLY A 535 -7.77 22.69 21.34
C GLY A 535 -8.16 23.87 20.43
N VAL A 536 -7.49 24.02 19.28
CA VAL A 536 -7.84 25.04 18.27
C VAL A 536 -9.21 24.73 17.64
N PHE A 537 -9.49 23.47 17.30
CA PHE A 537 -10.83 23.10 16.80
C PHE A 537 -11.94 23.32 17.83
N ASN A 538 -11.67 23.04 19.10
CA ASN A 538 -12.60 23.36 20.19
C ASN A 538 -12.87 24.86 20.28
N SER A 539 -11.81 25.67 20.24
CA SER A 539 -11.93 27.14 20.28
C SER A 539 -12.67 27.69 19.06
N LEU A 540 -12.44 27.10 17.88
CA LEU A 540 -13.13 27.47 16.64
C LEU A 540 -14.62 27.14 16.69
N ALA A 541 -14.97 25.95 17.19
CA ALA A 541 -16.35 25.50 17.32
C ALA A 541 -17.15 26.40 18.28
N VAL A 542 -16.54 26.80 19.39
CA VAL A 542 -17.16 27.72 20.37
C VAL A 542 -17.21 29.16 19.83
N GLY A 543 -16.13 29.64 19.20
CA GLY A 543 -16.00 31.03 18.76
C GLY A 543 -16.76 31.38 17.48
N MET A 544 -17.05 30.41 16.61
CA MET A 544 -17.79 30.64 15.36
C MET A 544 -19.28 30.24 15.43
N SER A 545 -19.74 29.73 16.58
CA SER A 545 -21.16 29.37 16.77
C SER A 545 -22.02 30.64 16.86
N PRO A 546 -23.02 30.82 15.96
CA PRO A 546 -23.96 31.94 16.07
C PRO A 546 -24.78 31.90 17.37
N ASP A 547 -25.13 33.06 17.94
CA ASP A 547 -25.98 33.21 19.15
C ASP A 547 -27.46 32.81 18.95
N ASN A 548 -27.75 32.01 17.92
CA ASN A 548 -29.10 31.57 17.60
C ASN A 548 -29.38 30.17 18.18
N VAL A 549 -30.51 30.01 18.87
CA VAL A 549 -30.84 28.84 19.72
C VAL A 549 -30.87 27.50 18.95
N ILE A 550 -31.09 27.54 17.63
CA ILE A 550 -31.20 26.36 16.76
C ILE A 550 -29.99 26.24 15.81
N ALA A 551 -29.56 27.33 15.19
CA ALA A 551 -28.46 27.29 14.22
C ALA A 551 -27.08 27.18 14.88
N GLY A 552 -26.90 27.73 16.09
CA GLY A 552 -25.66 27.65 16.86
C GLY A 552 -25.20 26.21 17.13
N PRO A 553 -26.04 25.37 17.77
CA PRO A 553 -25.69 23.98 18.06
C PRO A 553 -25.39 23.14 16.80
N ILE A 554 -26.10 23.39 15.70
CA ILE A 554 -25.90 22.64 14.45
C ILE A 554 -24.52 22.95 13.85
N VAL A 555 -24.16 24.25 13.76
CA VAL A 555 -22.86 24.68 13.22
C VAL A 555 -21.72 24.24 14.13
N MET A 556 -21.90 24.33 15.45
CA MET A 556 -20.93 23.85 16.45
C MET A 556 -20.66 22.36 16.30
N VAL A 557 -21.71 21.52 16.23
CA VAL A 557 -21.56 20.07 16.06
C VAL A 557 -20.88 19.74 14.73
N LEU A 558 -21.21 20.45 13.65
CA LEU A 558 -20.60 20.23 12.34
C LEU A 558 -19.10 20.55 12.36
N ILE A 559 -18.70 21.71 12.91
CA ILE A 559 -17.29 22.09 13.05
C ILE A 559 -16.55 21.11 13.97
N PHE A 560 -17.18 20.70 15.07
CA PHE A 560 -16.62 19.73 16.01
C PHE A 560 -16.37 18.37 15.34
N VAL A 561 -17.37 17.81 14.66
CA VAL A 561 -17.26 16.50 14.00
C VAL A 561 -16.22 16.53 12.88
N ILE A 562 -16.26 17.54 12.01
CA ILE A 562 -15.30 17.63 10.88
C ILE A 562 -13.89 17.92 11.40
N GLY A 563 -13.74 18.87 12.33
CA GLY A 563 -12.45 19.25 12.90
C GLY A 563 -11.79 18.08 13.63
N HIS A 564 -12.53 17.39 14.50
CA HIS A 564 -12.00 16.20 15.18
C HIS A 564 -11.78 15.03 14.24
N ALA A 565 -12.61 14.82 13.21
CA ALA A 565 -12.36 13.76 12.23
C ALA A 565 -11.04 13.98 11.48
N ILE A 566 -10.77 15.21 11.02
CA ILE A 566 -9.50 15.57 10.38
C ILE A 566 -8.34 15.43 11.36
N ASN A 567 -8.50 15.91 12.59
CA ASN A 567 -7.45 15.85 13.60
C ASN A 567 -7.11 14.40 13.99
N ILE A 568 -8.12 13.55 14.20
CA ILE A 568 -7.93 12.12 14.45
C ILE A 568 -7.21 11.47 13.28
N PHE A 569 -7.64 11.73 12.05
CA PHE A 569 -7.02 11.15 10.86
C PHE A 569 -5.53 11.52 10.76
N MET A 570 -5.20 12.81 10.87
CA MET A 570 -3.83 13.30 10.78
C MET A 570 -2.95 12.80 11.94
N ASN A 571 -3.46 12.83 13.17
CA ASN A 571 -2.68 12.38 14.33
C ASN A 571 -2.51 10.87 14.36
N VAL A 572 -3.49 10.08 13.93
CA VAL A 572 -3.34 8.62 13.81
C VAL A 572 -2.32 8.26 12.74
N LEU A 573 -2.35 8.92 11.58
CA LEU A 573 -1.33 8.72 10.55
C LEU A 573 0.07 9.08 11.06
N GLY A 574 0.21 10.24 11.73
CA GLY A 574 1.47 10.65 12.35
C GLY A 574 1.94 9.67 13.42
N ALA A 575 1.04 9.24 14.30
CA ALA A 575 1.32 8.29 15.37
C ALA A 575 1.63 6.87 14.86
N MET A 576 1.22 6.50 13.65
CA MET A 576 1.70 5.27 13.01
C MET A 576 3.07 5.46 12.35
N VAL A 577 3.22 6.49 11.52
CA VAL A 577 4.42 6.67 10.66
C VAL A 577 5.67 6.98 11.47
N HIS A 578 5.58 7.83 12.48
CA HIS A 578 6.75 8.27 13.23
C HIS A 578 7.35 7.17 14.14
N PRO A 579 6.56 6.40 14.92
CA PRO A 579 7.05 5.23 15.63
C PRO A 579 7.55 4.11 14.70
N MET A 580 6.95 3.93 13.52
CA MET A 580 7.50 3.01 12.51
C MET A 580 8.90 3.45 12.09
N ARG A 581 9.08 4.74 11.82
CA ARG A 581 10.40 5.30 11.52
C ARG A 581 11.39 5.06 12.67
N LEU A 582 11.01 5.40 13.91
CA LEU A 582 11.82 5.16 15.12
C LEU A 582 12.24 3.69 15.25
N THR A 583 11.35 2.77 14.89
CA THR A 583 11.62 1.35 14.93
C THR A 583 12.58 0.91 13.81
N PHE A 584 12.39 1.41 12.60
CA PHE A 584 13.14 0.96 11.42
C PHE A 584 14.51 1.64 11.27
N VAL A 585 14.60 2.94 11.54
CA VAL A 585 15.81 3.72 11.29
C VAL A 585 16.69 3.76 12.54
N GLU A 586 16.11 3.87 13.73
CA GLU A 586 16.86 3.99 14.97
C GLU A 586 17.01 2.62 15.66
N PHE A 587 15.93 1.85 15.88
CA PHE A 587 16.02 0.57 16.60
C PHE A 587 16.65 -0.57 15.78
N PHE A 588 16.22 -0.81 14.54
CA PHE A 588 16.79 -1.91 13.71
C PHE A 588 18.25 -1.66 13.35
N LYS A 589 18.61 -0.42 13.00
CA LYS A 589 20.01 -0.01 12.79
C LYS A 589 20.88 -0.27 14.03
N ASN A 590 20.44 0.14 15.21
CA ASN A 590 21.19 -0.05 16.45
C ASN A 590 21.15 -1.50 16.96
N SER A 591 20.19 -2.30 16.51
CA SER A 591 20.10 -3.75 16.77
C SER A 591 20.99 -4.58 15.85
N GLY A 592 21.65 -3.98 14.85
CA GLY A 592 22.48 -4.72 13.89
C GLY A 592 21.66 -5.64 13.00
N TYR A 593 20.47 -5.19 12.61
CA TYR A 593 19.57 -5.91 11.72
C TYR A 593 19.97 -5.62 10.27
N GLU A 594 20.41 -6.64 9.53
CA GLU A 594 20.73 -6.52 8.10
C GLU A 594 19.48 -6.74 7.23
N GLY A 595 18.58 -7.63 7.66
CA GLY A 595 17.33 -7.93 6.96
C GLY A 595 17.54 -8.54 5.56
N GLY A 596 16.45 -8.62 4.79
CA GLY A 596 16.46 -9.12 3.41
C GLY A 596 16.21 -10.63 3.28
N GLY A 597 15.66 -11.27 4.31
CA GLY A 597 15.21 -12.66 4.22
C GLY A 597 14.06 -12.85 3.23
N LYS A 598 13.95 -14.06 2.67
CA LYS A 598 12.83 -14.44 1.80
C LYS A 598 11.66 -14.96 2.65
N GLU A 599 10.42 -14.59 2.33
CA GLU A 599 9.24 -15.13 3.02
C GLU A 599 9.03 -16.60 2.63
N TYR A 600 8.74 -17.43 3.63
CA TYR A 600 8.30 -18.80 3.39
C TYR A 600 6.91 -18.82 2.76
N LYS A 601 6.87 -19.23 1.49
CA LYS A 601 5.65 -19.41 0.70
C LYS A 601 5.56 -20.87 0.27
N PRO A 602 4.82 -21.72 1.01
CA PRO A 602 4.70 -23.11 0.63
C PRO A 602 3.97 -23.25 -0.70
N PHE A 603 4.39 -24.20 -1.52
CA PHE A 603 3.77 -24.53 -2.79
C PHE A 603 2.42 -25.22 -2.56
N ARG A 604 1.29 -24.53 -2.79
CA ARG A 604 -0.08 -24.99 -2.48
C ARG A 604 -1.06 -24.70 -3.65
N LYS A 605 -2.23 -25.37 -3.66
CA LYS A 605 -3.34 -25.14 -4.60
C LYS A 605 -4.22 -23.93 -4.23
#